data_AF-A0A1F6G1B9-F1
#
_entry.id   AF-A0A1F6G1B9-F1
#
_cell.length_a   1.000
_cell.length_b   1.000
_cell.length_c   1.000
_cell.angle_alpha   90.00
_cell.angle_beta   90.00
_cell.angle_gamma   90.00
#
_symmetry.space_group_name_H-M   'P 1'
#
loop_
_entity.id
_entity.type
_entity.pdbx_description
1 polymer ?
#
loop_
_entity_poly.entity_id
_entity_poly.type
_entity_poly.pdbx_seq_one_letter_code
_entity_poly.pdbx_strand_id
1 'polypeptide(L)'
;MTIIETVVWIAIFLSVMLALTSSVLYFYRTSNYAIQQASATASAQHGLDLMIRTIREASYASNGAYPVVSLAANDLKFYADVDNDVGVELVHYYLSGNWLVKGTIEPTGDPAVYSGAEATSSVSQYVQNIPQSSALFTYFDKNGTQINNYTKIGDVRFITANLLIDVDTNKTPTPLNLRTSAAMRNLIGH
;
A
#
# COMPACT_ATOMS: atom_id res chain seq x y z
N MET A 1 9.93 -66.24 3.31
CA MET A 1 10.56 -64.95 3.02
C MET A 1 11.92 -65.18 2.39
N THR A 2 12.07 -64.85 1.12
CA THR A 2 13.36 -64.99 0.40
C THR A 2 14.14 -63.68 0.43
N ILE A 3 15.48 -63.73 0.27
CA ILE A 3 16.31 -62.51 0.21
C ILE A 3 15.82 -61.58 -0.91
N ILE A 4 15.46 -62.13 -2.08
CA ILE A 4 14.94 -61.33 -3.20
C ILE A 4 13.63 -60.63 -2.85
N GLU A 5 12.73 -61.29 -2.14
CA GLU A 5 11.47 -60.72 -1.66
C GLU A 5 11.72 -59.55 -0.69
N THR A 6 12.66 -59.70 0.26
CA THR A 6 13.02 -58.61 1.19
C THR A 6 13.62 -57.39 0.49
N VAL A 7 14.42 -57.60 -0.56
CA VAL A 7 14.99 -56.51 -1.36
C VAL A 7 13.90 -55.76 -2.13
N VAL A 8 12.93 -56.48 -2.70
CA VAL A 8 11.79 -55.88 -3.40
C VAL A 8 10.92 -55.07 -2.42
N TRP A 9 10.65 -55.59 -1.22
CA TRP A 9 9.91 -54.85 -0.19
C TRP A 9 10.61 -53.55 0.22
N ILE A 10 11.93 -53.60 0.43
CA ILE A 10 12.72 -52.41 0.79
C ILE A 10 12.70 -51.38 -0.36
N ALA A 11 12.83 -51.83 -1.61
CA ALA A 11 12.80 -50.95 -2.78
C ALA A 11 11.44 -50.25 -2.94
N ILE A 12 10.33 -50.98 -2.80
CA ILE A 12 8.98 -50.42 -2.84
C ILE A 12 8.77 -49.45 -1.68
N PHE A 13 9.17 -49.85 -0.47
CA PHE A 13 9.04 -49.01 0.73
C PHE A 13 9.81 -47.70 0.59
N LEU A 14 11.07 -47.74 0.12
CA LEU A 14 11.88 -46.54 -0.12
C LEU A 14 11.26 -45.66 -1.21
N SER A 15 10.77 -46.24 -2.29
CA SER A 15 10.09 -45.50 -3.38
C SER A 15 8.86 -44.76 -2.85
N VAL A 16 8.01 -45.45 -2.07
CA VAL A 16 6.82 -44.84 -1.46
C VAL A 16 7.22 -43.74 -0.46
N MET A 17 8.24 -43.97 0.38
CA MET A 17 8.70 -42.96 1.34
C MET A 17 9.29 -41.72 0.66
N LEU A 18 10.06 -41.89 -0.43
CA LEU A 18 10.57 -40.77 -1.23
C LEU A 18 9.44 -39.99 -1.89
N ALA A 19 8.43 -40.67 -2.46
CA ALA A 19 7.27 -40.01 -3.03
C ALA A 19 6.52 -39.20 -1.96
N LEU A 20 6.23 -39.79 -0.79
CA LEU A 20 5.53 -39.11 0.30
C LEU A 20 6.30 -37.89 0.83
N THR A 21 7.60 -38.03 1.10
CA THR A 21 8.43 -36.92 1.59
C THR A 21 8.52 -35.79 0.57
N SER A 22 8.66 -36.12 -0.73
CA SER A 22 8.67 -35.11 -1.80
C SER A 22 7.34 -34.36 -1.93
N SER A 23 6.20 -35.06 -1.87
CA SER A 23 4.87 -34.45 -1.90
C SER A 23 4.62 -33.52 -0.71
N VAL A 24 5.03 -33.93 0.50
CA VAL A 24 4.88 -33.10 1.71
C VAL A 24 5.73 -31.83 1.60
N LEU A 25 6.99 -31.93 1.17
CA LEU A 25 7.87 -30.77 1.00
C LEU A 25 7.35 -29.81 -0.08
N TYR A 26 6.80 -30.34 -1.18
CA TYR A 26 6.19 -29.54 -2.24
C TYR A 26 4.97 -28.76 -1.71
N PHE A 27 4.09 -29.43 -0.97
CA PHE A 27 2.90 -28.80 -0.39
C PHE A 27 3.26 -27.66 0.58
N TYR A 28 4.21 -27.88 1.48
CA TYR A 28 4.65 -26.84 2.43
C TYR A 28 5.26 -25.62 1.72
N ARG A 29 6.03 -25.82 0.64
CA ARG A 29 6.62 -24.72 -0.12
C ARG A 29 5.56 -23.91 -0.89
N THR A 30 4.56 -24.57 -1.46
CA THR A 30 3.49 -23.89 -2.22
C THR A 30 2.52 -23.13 -1.31
N SER A 31 2.23 -23.67 -0.12
CA SER A 31 1.25 -23.10 0.80
C SER A 31 1.70 -21.75 1.39
N ASN A 32 2.98 -21.62 1.73
CA ASN A 32 3.51 -20.40 2.35
C ASN A 32 3.42 -19.17 1.43
N TYR A 33 3.74 -19.31 0.14
CA TYR A 33 3.67 -18.21 -0.81
C TYR A 33 2.23 -17.73 -1.02
N ALA A 34 1.29 -18.65 -1.22
CA ALA A 34 -0.12 -18.31 -1.41
C ALA A 34 -0.69 -17.56 -0.19
N ILE A 35 -0.34 -18.00 1.03
CA ILE A 35 -0.75 -17.34 2.27
C ILE A 35 -0.14 -15.93 2.39
N GLN A 36 1.14 -15.78 2.11
CA GLN A 36 1.82 -14.48 2.16
C GLN A 36 1.24 -13.50 1.13
N GLN A 37 1.01 -13.95 -0.10
CA GLN A 37 0.41 -13.15 -1.16
C GLN A 37 -1.01 -12.71 -0.80
N ALA A 38 -1.82 -13.61 -0.22
CA ALA A 38 -3.16 -13.30 0.24
C ALA A 38 -3.13 -12.26 1.38
N SER A 39 -2.24 -12.42 2.36
CA SER A 39 -2.08 -11.47 3.46
C SER A 39 -1.62 -10.09 2.97
N ALA A 40 -0.62 -10.04 2.08
CA ALA A 40 -0.12 -8.79 1.52
C ALA A 40 -1.21 -8.05 0.73
N THR A 41 -2.01 -8.79 -0.04
CA THR A 41 -3.15 -8.24 -0.80
C THR A 41 -4.22 -7.67 0.14
N ALA A 42 -4.61 -8.40 1.18
CA ALA A 42 -5.62 -7.96 2.13
C ALA A 42 -5.16 -6.71 2.91
N SER A 43 -3.91 -6.70 3.37
CA SER A 43 -3.31 -5.52 4.02
C SER A 43 -3.27 -4.32 3.06
N ALA A 44 -2.90 -4.53 1.81
CA ALA A 44 -2.87 -3.47 0.80
C ALA A 44 -4.26 -2.89 0.50
N GLN A 45 -5.28 -3.74 0.37
CA GLN A 45 -6.68 -3.31 0.19
C GLN A 45 -7.16 -2.47 1.37
N HIS A 46 -7.00 -2.97 2.59
CA HIS A 46 -7.36 -2.24 3.81
C HIS A 46 -6.61 -0.92 3.93
N GLY A 47 -5.31 -0.92 3.61
CA GLY A 47 -4.48 0.27 3.63
C GLY A 47 -4.90 1.34 2.61
N LEU A 48 -5.27 0.92 1.40
CA LEU A 48 -5.83 1.81 0.38
C LEU A 48 -7.18 2.39 0.79
N ASP A 49 -8.06 1.60 1.40
CA ASP A 49 -9.36 2.06 1.87
C ASP A 49 -9.21 3.15 2.95
N LEU A 50 -8.29 2.94 3.91
CA LEU A 50 -7.95 3.94 4.91
C LEU A 50 -7.37 5.20 4.27
N MET A 51 -6.42 5.06 3.35
CA MET A 51 -5.80 6.19 2.67
C MET A 51 -6.82 7.04 1.92
N ILE A 52 -7.72 6.41 1.17
CA ILE A 52 -8.77 7.09 0.43
C ILE A 52 -9.77 7.77 1.35
N ARG A 53 -10.12 7.14 2.48
CA ARG A 53 -10.94 7.79 3.49
C ARG A 53 -10.28 9.08 3.99
N THR A 54 -9.00 9.03 4.36
CA THR A 54 -8.25 10.20 4.80
C THR A 54 -8.15 11.28 3.71
N ILE A 55 -7.90 10.90 2.44
CA ILE A 55 -7.86 11.86 1.32
C ILE A 55 -9.22 12.56 1.14
N ARG A 56 -10.35 11.85 1.32
CA ARG A 56 -11.68 12.48 1.24
C ARG A 56 -11.91 13.48 2.38
N GLU A 57 -11.32 13.23 3.53
CA GLU A 57 -11.39 14.08 4.74
C GLU A 57 -10.41 15.27 4.70
N ALA A 58 -9.70 15.48 3.58
CA ALA A 58 -8.80 16.62 3.40
C ALA A 58 -9.52 17.96 3.62
N SER A 59 -8.95 18.79 4.50
CA SER A 59 -9.54 20.01 5.03
C SER A 59 -8.47 21.10 5.22
N TYR A 60 -8.88 22.33 5.54
CA TYR A 60 -7.91 23.39 5.84
C TYR A 60 -7.22 23.07 7.17
N ALA A 61 -5.92 23.37 7.26
CA ALA A 61 -5.16 23.19 8.49
C ALA A 61 -5.75 24.01 9.65
N SER A 62 -5.45 23.64 10.89
CA SER A 62 -5.86 24.41 12.08
C SER A 62 -5.35 25.86 12.12
N ASN A 63 -4.31 26.18 11.33
CA ASN A 63 -3.80 27.55 11.17
C ASN A 63 -4.32 28.26 9.90
N GLY A 64 -5.28 27.67 9.18
CA GLY A 64 -5.87 28.20 7.95
C GLY A 64 -5.08 27.94 6.68
N ALA A 65 -3.99 27.16 6.73
CA ALA A 65 -3.23 26.79 5.53
C ALA A 65 -4.05 25.96 4.54
N TYR A 66 -3.71 26.07 3.25
CA TYR A 66 -4.38 25.35 2.17
C TYR A 66 -4.30 23.83 2.37
N PRO A 67 -5.37 23.04 2.07
CA PRO A 67 -5.42 21.61 2.38
C PRO A 67 -4.30 20.77 1.78
N VAL A 68 -3.84 21.09 0.58
CA VAL A 68 -2.75 20.36 -0.09
C VAL A 68 -1.43 21.05 0.19
N VAL A 69 -0.42 20.31 0.68
CA VAL A 69 0.91 20.84 0.99
C VAL A 69 1.89 20.53 -0.14
N SER A 70 1.95 19.27 -0.58
CA SER A 70 2.83 18.85 -1.67
C SER A 70 2.25 17.68 -2.45
N LEU A 71 2.59 17.65 -3.73
CA LEU A 71 2.22 16.60 -4.67
C LEU A 71 3.47 16.01 -5.30
N ALA A 72 3.48 14.70 -5.47
CA ALA A 72 4.47 13.98 -6.26
C ALA A 72 3.90 12.62 -6.68
N ALA A 73 4.58 11.93 -7.60
CA ALA A 73 4.12 10.62 -8.07
C ALA A 73 3.99 9.58 -6.94
N ASN A 74 4.85 9.64 -5.92
CA ASN A 74 4.94 8.64 -4.83
C ASN A 74 5.01 9.29 -3.44
N ASP A 75 4.68 10.56 -3.32
CA ASP A 75 4.69 11.36 -2.09
C ASP A 75 3.54 12.36 -2.15
N LEU A 76 2.72 12.40 -1.11
CA LEU A 76 1.55 13.26 -1.01
C LEU A 76 1.44 13.76 0.42
N LYS A 77 1.43 15.09 0.59
CA LYS A 77 1.20 15.74 1.89
C LYS A 77 -0.02 16.64 1.83
N PHE A 78 -0.90 16.49 2.81
CA PHE A 78 -2.13 17.27 2.92
C PHE A 78 -2.61 17.31 4.37
N TYR A 79 -3.46 18.27 4.68
CA TYR A 79 -4.11 18.37 5.97
C TYR A 79 -5.44 17.62 5.94
N ALA A 80 -5.69 16.82 6.96
CA ALA A 80 -6.95 16.12 7.14
C ALA A 80 -7.16 15.83 8.62
N ASP A 81 -8.42 15.83 9.02
CA ASP A 81 -8.85 15.34 10.33
C ASP A 81 -8.95 13.81 10.26
N VAL A 82 -8.04 13.12 10.95
CA VAL A 82 -7.89 11.65 10.92
C VAL A 82 -8.65 10.97 12.06
N ASP A 83 -8.78 11.62 13.21
CA ASP A 83 -9.33 11.02 14.43
C ASP A 83 -10.65 11.67 14.93
N ASN A 84 -11.18 12.64 14.18
CA ASN A 84 -12.39 13.41 14.46
C ASN A 84 -12.29 14.24 15.74
N ASP A 85 -11.11 14.79 16.04
CA ASP A 85 -10.91 15.74 17.12
C ASP A 85 -11.03 17.20 16.63
N VAL A 86 -10.48 18.16 17.38
CA VAL A 86 -10.51 19.60 17.01
C VAL A 86 -9.30 20.00 16.15
N GLY A 87 -8.23 19.20 16.22
CA GLY A 87 -7.04 19.32 15.40
C GLY A 87 -7.30 18.94 13.95
N VAL A 88 -6.42 19.42 13.07
CA VAL A 88 -6.34 18.93 11.70
C VAL A 88 -4.89 18.54 11.50
N GLU A 89 -4.61 17.27 11.31
CA GLU A 89 -3.26 16.74 11.24
C GLU A 89 -2.65 16.99 9.87
N LEU A 90 -1.32 17.13 9.83
CA LEU A 90 -0.57 17.01 8.59
C LEU A 90 -0.33 15.53 8.29
N VAL A 91 -0.99 15.03 7.24
CA VAL A 91 -0.88 13.65 6.79
C VAL A 91 0.09 13.56 5.61
N HIS A 92 0.93 12.53 5.63
CA HIS A 92 1.93 12.26 4.61
C HIS A 92 1.87 10.80 4.19
N TYR A 93 1.55 10.54 2.93
CA TYR A 93 1.64 9.21 2.33
C TYR A 93 2.78 9.17 1.34
N TYR A 94 3.68 8.20 1.50
CA TYR A 94 4.84 8.05 0.62
C TYR A 94 5.30 6.60 0.48
N LEU A 95 6.05 6.32 -0.58
CA LEU A 95 6.72 5.05 -0.76
C LEU A 95 8.13 5.08 -0.17
N SER A 96 8.43 4.11 0.69
CA SER A 96 9.75 3.87 1.25
C SER A 96 10.19 2.45 0.89
N GLY A 97 11.00 2.32 -0.16
CA GLY A 97 11.35 1.02 -0.73
C GLY A 97 10.10 0.26 -1.19
N ASN A 98 9.85 -0.91 -0.58
CA ASN A 98 8.68 -1.75 -0.87
C ASN A 98 7.50 -1.51 0.10
N TRP A 99 7.48 -0.37 0.79
CA TRP A 99 6.49 -0.06 1.81
C TRP A 99 5.71 1.18 1.41
N LEU A 100 4.39 1.12 1.58
CA LEU A 100 3.55 2.31 1.64
C LEU A 100 3.50 2.73 3.10
N VAL A 101 3.93 3.96 3.37
CA VAL A 101 4.01 4.52 4.73
C VAL A 101 3.01 5.66 4.84
N LYS A 102 2.30 5.71 5.96
CA LYS A 102 1.54 6.86 6.41
C LYS A 102 2.30 7.48 7.56
N GLY A 103 2.54 8.77 7.50
CA GLY A 103 2.90 9.54 8.67
C GLY A 103 1.91 10.65 8.98
N THR A 104 1.86 11.02 10.25
CA THR A 104 1.03 12.09 10.77
C THR A 104 1.84 13.02 11.67
N ILE A 105 1.54 14.30 11.63
CA ILE A 105 2.08 15.30 12.54
C ILE A 105 0.90 16.08 13.13
N GLU A 106 0.81 16.02 14.46
CA GLU A 106 -0.21 16.73 15.23
C GLU A 106 0.02 18.25 15.22
N PRO A 107 -1.04 19.06 15.14
CA PRO A 107 -0.92 20.50 15.33
C PRO A 107 -0.55 20.82 16.78
N THR A 108 0.39 21.76 16.97
CA THR A 108 0.80 22.21 18.31
C THR A 108 0.87 23.73 18.41
N GLY A 109 0.49 24.30 19.56
CA GLY A 109 0.53 25.75 19.82
C GLY A 109 -0.66 26.54 19.27
N ASP A 110 -0.63 27.85 19.50
CA ASP A 110 -1.62 28.82 19.00
C ASP A 110 -0.89 30.10 18.51
N PRO A 111 -0.78 30.35 17.19
CA PRO A 111 -1.36 29.57 16.09
C PRO A 111 -0.69 28.20 15.91
N ALA A 112 -1.43 27.25 15.33
CA ALA A 112 -0.96 25.86 15.17
C ALA A 112 0.29 25.72 14.27
N VAL A 113 1.24 24.91 14.71
CA VAL A 113 2.52 24.59 14.06
C VAL A 113 2.69 23.07 13.93
N TYR A 114 3.18 22.64 12.77
CA TYR A 114 3.43 21.24 12.40
C TYR A 114 4.94 20.97 12.28
N SER A 115 5.66 21.07 13.41
CA SER A 115 7.13 20.93 13.44
C SER A 115 7.62 19.69 14.20
N GLY A 116 6.69 18.88 14.73
CA GLY A 116 6.99 17.66 15.45
C GLY A 116 7.56 16.56 14.56
N ALA A 117 8.09 15.51 15.19
CA ALA A 117 8.47 14.30 14.50
C ALA A 117 7.23 13.59 13.92
N GLU A 118 7.35 13.12 12.69
CA GLU A 118 6.29 12.40 12.01
C GLU A 118 6.06 11.02 12.65
N ALA A 119 4.86 10.77 13.16
CA ALA A 119 4.45 9.47 13.66
C ALA A 119 4.13 8.57 12.46
N THR A 120 5.00 7.60 12.19
CA THR A 120 4.90 6.75 10.99
C THR A 120 4.27 5.39 11.27
N SER A 121 3.53 4.87 10.30
CA SER A 121 2.90 3.56 10.31
C SER A 121 2.99 2.92 8.92
N SER A 122 3.21 1.61 8.87
CA SER A 122 3.18 0.86 7.61
C SER A 122 1.73 0.59 7.22
N VAL A 123 1.36 1.06 6.03
CA VAL A 123 0.03 0.84 5.43
C VAL A 123 0.02 -0.44 4.62
N SER A 124 1.08 -0.68 3.86
CA SER A 124 1.24 -1.87 3.04
C SER A 124 2.72 -2.22 2.84
N GLN A 125 2.97 -3.50 2.56
CA GLN A 125 4.28 -4.07 2.25
C GLN A 125 4.26 -4.70 0.86
N TYR A 126 5.44 -5.06 0.34
CA TYR A 126 5.59 -5.69 -0.98
C TYR A 126 5.12 -4.81 -2.15
N VAL A 127 5.23 -3.50 -1.97
CA VAL A 127 4.92 -2.51 -3.01
C VAL A 127 5.99 -2.55 -4.11
N GLN A 128 5.57 -2.58 -5.37
CA GLN A 128 6.43 -2.68 -6.55
C GLN A 128 6.37 -1.45 -7.48
N ASN A 129 5.65 -0.40 -7.08
CA ASN A 129 5.53 0.83 -7.86
C ASN A 129 6.88 1.43 -8.27
N ILE A 130 7.84 1.53 -7.36
CA ILE A 130 9.18 2.10 -7.65
C ILE A 130 9.95 1.22 -8.65
N PRO A 131 10.18 -0.09 -8.40
CA PRO A 131 10.84 -0.97 -9.36
C PRO A 131 10.19 -1.00 -10.76
N GLN A 132 8.87 -0.88 -10.83
CA GLN A 132 8.12 -0.91 -12.09
C GLN A 132 7.88 0.48 -12.71
N SER A 133 8.46 1.54 -12.15
CA SER A 133 8.27 2.93 -12.62
C SER A 133 6.79 3.34 -12.75
N SER A 134 5.95 2.82 -11.86
CA SER A 134 4.51 3.12 -11.82
C SER A 134 4.21 4.12 -10.71
N ALA A 135 3.58 5.25 -11.05
CA ALA A 135 3.21 6.26 -10.07
C ALA A 135 2.14 5.71 -9.11
N LEU A 136 2.34 5.96 -7.80
CA LEU A 136 1.33 5.68 -6.79
C LEU A 136 0.14 6.63 -6.93
N PHE A 137 0.39 7.92 -7.12
CA PHE A 137 -0.64 8.95 -7.20
C PHE A 137 -0.75 9.55 -8.60
N THR A 138 -1.98 9.73 -9.05
CA THR A 138 -2.32 10.52 -10.24
C THR A 138 -3.38 11.54 -9.88
N TYR A 139 -3.13 12.80 -10.23
CA TYR A 139 -3.95 13.94 -9.83
C TYR A 139 -4.77 14.46 -11.01
N PHE A 140 -5.97 14.94 -10.74
CA PHE A 140 -6.87 15.49 -11.76
C PHE A 140 -7.51 16.79 -11.28
N ASP A 141 -7.74 17.69 -12.22
CA ASP A 141 -8.45 18.95 -12.00
C ASP A 141 -9.98 18.77 -11.95
N LYS A 142 -10.72 19.87 -11.77
CA LYS A 142 -12.20 19.88 -11.75
C LYS A 142 -12.86 19.36 -13.03
N ASN A 143 -12.16 19.41 -14.16
CA ASN A 143 -12.65 18.96 -15.46
C ASN A 143 -12.25 17.49 -15.73
N GLY A 144 -11.54 16.84 -14.81
CA GLY A 144 -11.00 15.49 -14.99
C GLY A 144 -9.71 15.45 -15.82
N THR A 145 -9.06 16.58 -16.05
CA THR A 145 -7.77 16.65 -16.77
C THR A 145 -6.65 16.25 -15.83
N GLN A 146 -5.78 15.35 -16.27
CA GLN A 146 -4.63 14.94 -15.47
C GLN A 146 -3.64 16.09 -15.27
N ILE A 147 -3.21 16.28 -14.03
CA ILE A 147 -2.21 17.27 -13.62
C ILE A 147 -0.85 16.59 -13.56
N ASN A 148 0.03 16.96 -14.49
CA ASN A 148 1.42 16.48 -14.52
C ASN A 148 2.40 17.47 -13.87
N ASN A 149 1.99 18.73 -13.69
CA ASN A 149 2.79 19.73 -13.00
C ASN A 149 2.39 19.80 -11.52
N TYR A 150 3.19 19.18 -10.66
CA TYR A 150 2.94 19.05 -9.23
C TYR A 150 3.05 20.37 -8.43
N THR A 151 3.49 21.46 -9.04
CA THR A 151 3.43 22.80 -8.42
C THR A 151 2.01 23.36 -8.35
N LYS A 152 1.08 22.82 -9.14
CA LYS A 152 -0.32 23.26 -9.22
C LYS A 152 -1.21 22.60 -8.15
N ILE A 153 -0.81 22.73 -6.89
CA ILE A 153 -1.52 22.16 -5.75
C ILE A 153 -2.97 22.64 -5.65
N GLY A 154 -3.25 23.88 -6.07
CA GLY A 154 -4.57 24.50 -6.03
C GLY A 154 -5.57 23.98 -7.05
N ASP A 155 -5.11 23.31 -8.11
CA ASP A 155 -5.97 22.82 -9.20
C ASP A 155 -6.51 21.41 -8.92
N VAL A 156 -5.91 20.66 -7.99
CA VAL A 156 -6.27 19.26 -7.73
C VAL A 156 -7.65 19.16 -7.10
N ARG A 157 -8.48 18.26 -7.64
CA ARG A 157 -9.81 17.92 -7.10
C ARG A 157 -9.99 16.42 -6.87
N PHE A 158 -9.39 15.61 -7.74
CA PHE A 158 -9.45 14.16 -7.66
C PHE A 158 -8.05 13.57 -7.61
N ILE A 159 -7.89 12.52 -6.82
CA ILE A 159 -6.67 11.75 -6.68
C ILE A 159 -7.02 10.29 -6.95
N THR A 160 -6.28 9.67 -7.86
CA THR A 160 -6.28 8.22 -8.05
C THR A 160 -5.02 7.67 -7.41
N ALA A 161 -5.18 6.63 -6.59
CA ALA A 161 -4.08 5.84 -6.08
C ALA A 161 -4.02 4.48 -6.79
N ASN A 162 -2.80 4.08 -7.17
CA ASN A 162 -2.51 2.85 -7.89
C ASN A 162 -1.36 2.13 -7.18
N LEU A 163 -1.66 1.03 -6.51
CA LEU A 163 -0.71 0.26 -5.72
C LEU A 163 -0.47 -1.10 -6.38
N LEU A 164 0.78 -1.36 -6.74
CA LEU A 164 1.21 -2.63 -7.31
C LEU A 164 1.83 -3.47 -6.19
N ILE A 165 1.26 -4.66 -5.96
CA ILE A 165 1.68 -5.58 -4.89
C ILE A 165 2.17 -6.89 -5.49
N ASP A 166 3.37 -7.29 -5.08
CA ASP A 166 3.95 -8.58 -5.45
C ASP A 166 4.95 -9.04 -4.38
N VAL A 167 4.67 -10.20 -3.76
CA VAL A 167 5.54 -10.81 -2.75
C VAL A 167 6.79 -11.42 -3.38
N ASP A 168 6.72 -11.92 -4.62
CA ASP A 168 7.87 -12.51 -5.32
C ASP A 168 7.77 -12.31 -6.83
N THR A 169 8.49 -11.31 -7.33
CA THR A 169 8.50 -10.94 -8.75
C THR A 169 9.06 -12.02 -9.68
N ASN A 170 9.70 -13.07 -9.14
CA ASN A 170 10.25 -14.18 -9.93
C ASN A 170 9.29 -15.37 -10.02
N LYS A 171 8.13 -15.31 -9.36
CA LYS A 171 7.12 -16.35 -9.37
C LYS A 171 5.82 -15.82 -9.94
N THR A 172 5.12 -16.68 -10.68
CA THR A 172 3.73 -16.43 -11.02
C THR A 172 2.85 -16.65 -9.78
N PRO A 173 1.73 -15.92 -9.64
CA PRO A 173 1.05 -15.08 -10.64
C PRO A 173 1.61 -13.66 -10.78
N THR A 174 1.14 -12.94 -11.81
CA THR A 174 1.50 -11.55 -12.10
C THR A 174 1.19 -10.60 -10.93
N PRO A 175 1.94 -9.48 -10.80
CA PRO A 175 1.70 -8.45 -9.79
C PRO A 175 0.23 -8.00 -9.78
N LEU A 176 -0.34 -7.90 -8.58
CA LEU A 176 -1.70 -7.43 -8.40
C LEU A 176 -1.70 -5.90 -8.43
N ASN A 177 -2.49 -5.33 -9.33
CA ASN A 177 -2.72 -3.90 -9.39
C ASN A 177 -4.02 -3.55 -8.65
N LEU A 178 -3.91 -2.78 -7.57
CA LEU A 178 -5.03 -2.24 -6.82
C LEU A 178 -5.17 -0.76 -7.12
N ARG A 179 -6.31 -0.36 -7.68
CA ARG A 179 -6.59 1.02 -8.05
C ARG A 179 -7.82 1.53 -7.32
N THR A 180 -7.72 2.73 -6.77
CA THR A 180 -8.81 3.42 -6.07
C THR A 180 -8.74 4.93 -6.32
N SER A 181 -9.83 5.65 -6.12
CA SER A 181 -9.90 7.08 -6.36
C SER A 181 -10.74 7.81 -5.31
N ALA A 182 -10.37 9.06 -5.07
CA ALA A 182 -11.01 9.93 -4.09
C ALA A 182 -11.12 11.35 -4.63
N ALA A 183 -12.21 12.02 -4.28
CA ALA A 183 -12.33 13.47 -4.40
C ALA A 183 -12.08 14.09 -3.03
N MET A 184 -11.30 15.17 -2.97
CA MET A 184 -11.08 15.90 -1.72
C MET A 184 -12.33 16.74 -1.41
N ARG A 185 -13.10 16.35 -0.40
CA ARG A 185 -14.47 16.88 -0.16
C ARG A 185 -14.51 18.40 -0.07
N ASN A 186 -13.52 18.99 0.58
CA ASN A 186 -13.48 20.43 0.82
C ASN A 186 -13.04 21.26 -0.40
N LEU A 187 -12.67 20.63 -1.51
CA LEU A 187 -12.17 21.31 -2.71
C LEU A 187 -13.13 21.22 -3.90
N ILE A 188 -14.14 20.35 -3.87
CA ILE A 188 -15.05 20.11 -5.01
C ILE A 188 -15.89 21.37 -5.39
N GLY A 189 -16.18 22.25 -4.42
CA GLY A 189 -17.09 23.39 -4.59
C GLY A 189 -16.45 24.73 -4.98
N HIS A 190 -15.13 24.80 -5.13
CA HIS A 190 -14.38 26.03 -5.38
C HIS A 190 -13.56 25.97 -6.69
#